data_AF-A0A1E5A224-F1
#
_entry.id   AF-A0A1E5A224-F1
#
_cell.length_a   1.000
_cell.length_b   1.000
_cell.length_c   1.000
_cell.angle_alpha   90.00
_cell.angle_beta   90.00
_cell.angle_gamma   90.00
#
_symmetry.space_group_name_H-M   'P 1'
#
loop_
_entity.id
_entity.type
_entity.pdbx_description
1 polymer ?
#
loop_
_entity_poly.entity_id
_entity_poly.type
_entity_poly.pdbx_seq_one_letter_code
_entity_poly.pdbx_strand_id
1 'polypeptide(L)'
;MVASALVSSLTLHAAVPSAIGGSNYAWYGIDELVISNNGDRNCREKFGIIANYHLPQVRSTVRRQLSIMFDNGQRRLRVPIYHATDLASGTVLNSAGGNLQQQPRENLARFLADIQAAGFQEVLVGFFPISRSSPKNWYREYGSSNTSVKTWAYNSAAMQENWNLIKNLRPIIAGANIDYKIDLRNEGAAASSQPIDRQYASDIWSLYNASFGKQDTVGFSVATGSIAENASPDLSVKGNLAVDRYRVMKQVYEESGYGAPVVWDFHAYEFLSHKISKVDAAMTASGDYTDIIIGETFYQDSNTLSAIQSITTSRNIQAIYAWPVTTARGCDGHVDTPFPAEYLYTPGELMQATVSAIPSSSPQPVFIPFTEQPANTAPTAGADEPAEGNPTQFVSQCASGVTDTDGDGWGWENNASCFVTLPVPSGDGIGNMASDSSIPLCISGIADSDGDGWGWEGNRSCVVDKQSKALEGGSESFMIPYCEMNYSDTDGDGWGWEKNSSCLVK
;
A
#
# COMPACT_ATOMS: atom_id res chain seq x y z
N MET A 1 -19.29 -35.34 43.50
CA MET A 1 -19.04 -33.94 43.10
C MET A 1 -19.30 -33.84 41.61
N VAL A 2 -20.39 -33.19 41.21
CA VAL A 2 -20.73 -32.97 39.79
C VAL A 2 -20.06 -31.66 39.40
N ALA A 3 -19.02 -31.72 38.57
CA ALA A 3 -18.43 -30.53 38.00
C ALA A 3 -19.40 -29.97 36.93
N SER A 4 -20.17 -28.96 37.29
CA SER A 4 -20.91 -28.16 36.31
C SER A 4 -19.91 -27.42 35.42
N ALA A 5 -19.73 -27.91 34.21
CA ALA A 5 -19.03 -27.18 33.16
C ALA A 5 -19.94 -26.02 32.72
N LEU A 6 -19.60 -24.80 33.13
CA LEU A 6 -20.11 -23.59 32.52
C LEU A 6 -19.61 -23.53 31.08
N VAL A 7 -20.43 -23.99 30.14
CA VAL A 7 -20.22 -23.75 28.71
C VAL A 7 -20.48 -22.27 28.48
N SER A 8 -19.44 -21.45 28.56
CA SER A 8 -19.53 -20.08 28.08
C SER A 8 -19.76 -20.13 26.57
N SER A 9 -20.94 -19.72 26.13
CA SER A 9 -21.23 -19.53 24.71
C SER A 9 -20.27 -18.47 24.16
N LEU A 10 -19.24 -18.90 23.42
CA LEU A 10 -18.42 -18.00 22.62
C LEU A 10 -19.29 -17.40 21.53
N THR A 11 -19.71 -16.15 21.72
CA THR A 11 -20.33 -15.34 20.67
C THR A 11 -19.28 -15.00 19.62
N LEU A 12 -19.44 -15.59 18.44
CA LEU A 12 -18.75 -15.16 17.23
C LEU A 12 -19.32 -13.80 16.81
N HIS A 13 -18.44 -12.83 16.59
CA HIS A 13 -18.82 -11.52 16.08
C HIS A 13 -18.36 -11.39 14.63
N ALA A 14 -19.08 -10.60 13.83
CA ALA A 14 -18.56 -10.17 12.53
C ALA A 14 -17.26 -9.39 12.75
N ALA A 15 -16.28 -9.61 11.89
CA ALA A 15 -14.97 -8.99 11.96
C ALA A 15 -15.01 -7.49 11.58
N VAL A 16 -15.55 -6.66 12.47
CA VAL A 16 -15.44 -5.21 12.36
C VAL A 16 -14.21 -4.77 13.15
N PRO A 17 -13.23 -4.10 12.52
CA PRO A 17 -12.10 -3.55 13.24
C PRO A 17 -12.54 -2.60 14.35
N SER A 18 -11.95 -2.74 15.53
CA SER A 18 -12.22 -1.83 16.66
C SER A 18 -11.68 -0.42 16.45
N ALA A 19 -10.73 -0.25 15.52
CA ALA A 19 -10.23 1.04 15.14
C ALA A 19 -10.05 1.17 13.62
N ILE A 20 -10.15 2.40 13.12
CA ILE A 20 -9.92 2.71 11.70
C ILE A 20 -8.43 2.55 11.41
N GLY A 21 -8.07 1.70 10.46
CA GLY A 21 -6.69 1.50 10.07
C GLY A 21 -6.17 2.56 9.09
N GLY A 22 -5.39 2.11 8.13
CA GLY A 22 -4.90 2.94 7.03
C GLY A 22 -4.03 2.16 6.08
N SER A 23 -2.87 2.69 5.72
CA SER A 23 -2.06 2.11 4.63
C SER A 23 -0.58 2.04 4.97
N ASN A 24 0.11 1.13 4.28
CA ASN A 24 1.56 1.11 4.22
C ASN A 24 2.04 2.25 3.34
N TYR A 25 2.94 3.07 3.87
CA TYR A 25 3.35 4.30 3.20
C TYR A 25 4.86 4.48 3.27
N ALA A 26 5.54 3.98 2.23
CA ALA A 26 6.99 3.98 2.10
C ALA A 26 7.53 4.89 0.98
N TRP A 27 6.68 5.24 0.00
CA TRP A 27 7.11 5.94 -1.21
C TRP A 27 6.23 7.14 -1.52
N TYR A 28 6.83 8.16 -2.13
CA TYR A 28 6.15 9.36 -2.64
C TYR A 28 6.24 9.37 -4.17
N GLY A 29 5.16 9.67 -4.88
CA GLY A 29 5.24 9.92 -6.35
C GLY A 29 5.36 8.67 -7.22
N ILE A 30 4.81 7.53 -6.80
CA ILE A 30 4.69 6.33 -7.64
C ILE A 30 3.72 6.57 -8.82
N ASP A 31 2.91 7.60 -8.73
CA ASP A 31 1.97 8.09 -9.75
C ASP A 31 2.68 8.31 -11.11
N GLU A 32 3.97 8.67 -11.09
CA GLU A 32 4.81 8.85 -12.29
C GLU A 32 5.24 7.52 -12.96
N LEU A 33 5.04 6.38 -12.30
CA LEU A 33 5.58 5.07 -12.70
C LEU A 33 4.57 4.14 -13.36
N VAL A 34 3.27 4.42 -13.21
CA VAL A 34 2.18 3.52 -13.63
C VAL A 34 2.17 3.29 -15.16
N ILE A 35 2.97 4.04 -15.95
CA ILE A 35 2.89 4.04 -17.41
C ILE A 35 4.16 3.50 -18.11
N SER A 36 5.31 3.33 -17.45
CA SER A 36 6.47 2.78 -18.16
C SER A 36 6.37 1.25 -18.25
N ASN A 37 5.78 0.74 -19.32
CA ASN A 37 5.72 -0.68 -19.74
C ASN A 37 7.10 -1.37 -19.90
N ASN A 38 8.20 -0.75 -19.45
CA ASN A 38 9.57 -1.18 -19.74
C ASN A 38 10.11 -2.26 -18.79
N GLY A 39 9.28 -2.87 -17.94
CA GLY A 39 9.71 -3.96 -17.07
C GLY A 39 10.83 -3.58 -16.09
N ASP A 40 10.95 -2.29 -15.74
CA ASP A 40 11.95 -1.85 -14.76
C ASP A 40 11.59 -2.43 -13.38
N ARG A 41 12.38 -3.42 -12.95
CA ARG A 41 12.21 -4.14 -11.69
C ARG A 41 12.50 -3.27 -10.45
N ASN A 42 12.79 -1.98 -10.63
CA ASN A 42 13.22 -1.10 -9.55
C ASN A 42 12.51 0.25 -9.55
N CYS A 43 11.31 0.33 -10.13
CA CYS A 43 10.67 1.61 -10.40
C CYS A 43 10.48 2.48 -9.14
N ARG A 44 10.16 1.87 -7.99
CA ARG A 44 9.90 2.59 -6.73
C ARG A 44 11.16 3.10 -6.03
N GLU A 45 12.33 2.61 -6.42
CA GLU A 45 13.53 2.75 -5.61
C GLU A 45 13.89 4.21 -5.37
N LYS A 46 13.78 5.07 -6.39
CA LYS A 46 14.09 6.50 -6.28
C LYS A 46 13.13 7.31 -5.39
N PHE A 47 12.05 6.68 -4.93
CA PHE A 47 10.92 7.36 -4.28
C PHE A 47 10.77 7.06 -2.80
N GLY A 48 11.76 6.45 -2.13
CA GLY A 48 11.66 6.17 -0.71
C GLY A 48 11.56 7.44 0.13
N ILE A 49 10.51 7.53 0.96
CA ILE A 49 10.22 8.73 1.75
C ILE A 49 11.37 9.06 2.70
N ILE A 50 11.82 8.10 3.50
CA ILE A 50 12.83 8.34 4.55
C ILE A 50 14.19 8.75 3.94
N ALA A 51 14.59 8.14 2.82
CA ALA A 51 15.84 8.51 2.17
C ALA A 51 15.81 9.97 1.66
N ASN A 52 14.66 10.42 1.15
CA ASN A 52 14.55 11.67 0.40
C ASN A 52 13.84 12.81 1.16
N TYR A 53 13.35 12.60 2.39
CA TYR A 53 12.51 13.57 3.12
C TYR A 53 13.15 14.94 3.42
N HIS A 54 14.47 15.02 3.32
CA HIS A 54 15.22 16.27 3.48
C HIS A 54 15.01 17.24 2.33
N LEU A 55 14.60 16.74 1.16
CA LEU A 55 14.34 17.54 -0.02
C LEU A 55 13.00 18.29 0.15
N PRO A 56 12.97 19.64 0.02
CA PRO A 56 11.77 20.43 0.27
C PRO A 56 10.54 19.98 -0.53
N GLN A 57 10.74 19.66 -1.81
CA GLN A 57 9.69 19.19 -2.72
C GLN A 57 9.11 17.83 -2.32
N VAL A 58 9.96 16.94 -1.78
CA VAL A 58 9.51 15.63 -1.29
C VAL A 58 8.67 15.80 -0.04
N ARG A 59 9.14 16.61 0.90
CA ARG A 59 8.41 16.90 2.13
C ARG A 59 7.06 17.58 1.85
N SER A 60 7.01 18.55 0.94
CA SER A 60 5.74 19.20 0.55
C SER A 60 4.76 18.21 -0.07
N THR A 61 5.24 17.34 -0.98
CA THR A 61 4.41 16.30 -1.60
C THR A 61 3.87 15.33 -0.56
N VAL A 62 4.72 14.81 0.33
CA VAL A 62 4.30 13.87 1.36
C VAL A 62 3.31 14.52 2.33
N ARG A 63 3.50 15.78 2.74
CA ARG A 63 2.53 16.48 3.62
C ARG A 63 1.16 16.63 2.95
N ARG A 64 1.12 16.95 1.66
CA ARG A 64 -0.13 16.99 0.89
C ARG A 64 -0.80 15.61 0.85
N GLN A 65 -0.03 14.56 0.56
CA GLN A 65 -0.53 13.17 0.52
C GLN A 65 -1.06 12.72 1.88
N LEU A 66 -0.36 13.03 2.98
CA LEU A 66 -0.81 12.76 4.35
C LEU A 66 -2.15 13.44 4.66
N SER A 67 -2.32 14.71 4.27
CA SER A 67 -3.60 15.42 4.42
C SER A 67 -4.72 14.68 3.69
N ILE A 68 -4.52 14.38 2.40
CA ILE A 68 -5.51 13.68 1.58
C ILE A 68 -5.89 12.32 2.19
N MET A 69 -4.90 11.54 2.62
CA MET A 69 -5.14 10.24 3.26
C MET A 69 -5.96 10.37 4.56
N PHE A 70 -5.66 11.38 5.38
CA PHE A 70 -6.40 11.64 6.61
C PHE A 70 -7.82 12.13 6.32
N ASP A 71 -7.99 13.03 5.36
CA ASP A 71 -9.29 13.56 4.93
C ASP A 71 -10.17 12.43 4.35
N ASN A 72 -9.57 11.45 3.67
CA ASN A 72 -10.22 10.23 3.20
C ASN A 72 -10.38 9.14 4.28
N GLY A 73 -10.30 9.52 5.55
CA GLY A 73 -10.70 8.68 6.67
C GLY A 73 -9.60 7.80 7.28
N GLN A 74 -8.38 7.76 6.74
CA GLN A 74 -7.30 6.98 7.37
C GLN A 74 -6.92 7.58 8.73
N ARG A 75 -6.67 6.72 9.72
CA ARG A 75 -6.28 7.16 11.07
C ARG A 75 -4.98 6.53 11.54
N ARG A 76 -4.44 5.57 10.79
CA ARG A 76 -3.17 4.90 11.11
C ARG A 76 -2.29 4.79 9.88
N LEU A 77 -0.99 4.66 10.07
CA LEU A 77 -0.05 4.36 8.99
C LEU A 77 0.89 3.25 9.39
N ARG A 78 1.28 2.44 8.42
CA ARG A 78 2.44 1.56 8.54
C ARG A 78 3.61 2.17 7.80
N VAL A 79 4.75 2.33 8.47
CA VAL A 79 5.96 2.99 7.96
C VAL A 79 7.08 1.96 7.81
N PRO A 80 7.35 1.48 6.58
CA PRO A 80 8.47 0.59 6.28
C PRO A 80 9.83 1.28 6.41
N ILE A 81 10.77 0.60 7.06
CA ILE A 81 12.20 0.94 7.09
C ILE A 81 12.97 -0.15 6.33
N TYR A 82 13.16 0.05 5.03
CA TYR A 82 14.02 -0.79 4.21
C TYR A 82 15.48 -0.53 4.54
N HIS A 83 16.24 -1.58 4.83
CA HIS A 83 17.64 -1.41 5.17
C HIS A 83 18.50 -2.59 4.73
N ALA A 84 19.78 -2.28 4.47
CA ALA A 84 20.81 -3.26 4.20
C ALA A 84 22.20 -2.73 4.54
N THR A 85 23.12 -3.63 4.89
CA THR A 85 24.54 -3.32 5.08
C THR A 85 25.16 -2.95 3.72
N ASP A 86 25.87 -1.83 3.68
CA ASP A 86 26.64 -1.34 2.52
C ASP A 86 25.81 -1.13 1.25
N LEU A 87 24.49 -0.96 1.40
CA LEU A 87 23.58 -0.65 0.31
C LEU A 87 22.75 0.57 0.72
N ALA A 88 23.02 1.70 0.05
CA ALA A 88 22.16 2.86 0.08
C ALA A 88 21.63 3.07 -1.33
N SER A 89 20.32 3.04 -1.47
CA SER A 89 19.62 3.42 -2.69
C SER A 89 18.46 4.37 -2.33
N GLY A 90 17.58 4.71 -3.25
CA GLY A 90 16.56 5.74 -2.98
C GLY A 90 15.48 5.32 -1.97
N THR A 91 15.38 4.03 -1.63
CA THR A 91 14.45 3.43 -0.66
C THR A 91 15.22 2.67 0.41
N VAL A 92 16.23 1.89 0.02
CA VAL A 92 17.03 1.09 0.95
C VAL A 92 18.04 1.97 1.68
N LEU A 93 17.94 1.98 3.00
CA LEU A 93 18.81 2.76 3.87
C LEU A 93 20.03 1.92 4.29
N ASN A 94 21.23 2.50 4.21
CA ASN A 94 22.43 1.82 4.69
C ASN A 94 22.39 1.69 6.22
N SER A 95 22.42 0.45 6.73
CA SER A 95 22.42 0.11 8.15
C SER A 95 23.80 -0.22 8.73
N ALA A 96 24.88 -0.07 7.94
CA ALA A 96 26.24 -0.44 8.34
C ALA A 96 26.60 0.12 9.73
N GLY A 97 27.08 -0.77 10.61
CA GLY A 97 27.42 -0.42 12.00
C GLY A 97 26.22 -0.37 12.95
N GLY A 98 25.03 -0.73 12.49
CA GLY A 98 23.83 -0.86 13.30
C GLY A 98 23.14 0.47 13.55
N ASN A 99 23.25 1.41 12.63
CA ASN A 99 22.55 2.69 12.70
C ASN A 99 22.33 3.24 11.29
N LEU A 100 21.40 4.17 11.15
CA LEU A 100 21.28 4.97 9.94
C LEU A 100 22.25 6.16 9.99
N GLN A 101 22.65 6.63 8.80
CA GLN A 101 23.31 7.92 8.67
C GLN A 101 22.46 9.03 9.30
N GLN A 102 23.08 10.16 9.66
CA GLN A 102 22.39 11.26 10.33
C GLN A 102 21.18 11.76 9.54
N GLN A 103 21.32 11.95 8.22
CA GLN A 103 20.26 12.52 7.39
C GLN A 103 18.97 11.65 7.37
N PRO A 104 19.01 10.32 7.11
CA PRO A 104 17.82 9.47 7.23
C PRO A 104 17.18 9.44 8.63
N ARG A 105 17.96 9.59 9.71
CA ARG A 105 17.40 9.67 11.08
C ARG A 105 16.60 10.95 11.29
N GLU A 106 17.14 12.08 10.85
CA GLU A 106 16.44 13.37 10.87
C GLU A 106 15.22 13.35 9.95
N ASN A 107 15.30 12.64 8.82
CA ASN A 107 14.17 12.44 7.91
C ASN A 107 13.05 11.63 8.57
N LEU A 108 13.38 10.51 9.23
CA LEU A 108 12.42 9.71 9.99
C LEU A 108 11.75 10.56 11.08
N ALA A 109 12.52 11.31 11.87
CA ALA A 109 11.98 12.16 12.92
C ALA A 109 11.00 13.22 12.36
N ARG A 110 11.39 13.91 11.28
CA ARG A 110 10.53 14.91 10.62
C ARG A 110 9.29 14.28 9.99
N PHE A 111 9.42 13.11 9.38
CA PHE A 111 8.31 12.41 8.76
C PHE A 111 7.28 11.97 9.79
N LEU A 112 7.71 11.38 10.91
CA LEU A 112 6.82 11.01 12.00
C LEU A 112 6.13 12.24 12.64
N ALA A 113 6.85 13.35 12.78
CA ALA A 113 6.25 14.61 13.25
C ALA A 113 5.19 15.15 12.27
N ASP A 114 5.43 15.06 10.97
CA ASP A 114 4.45 15.48 9.96
C ASP A 114 3.24 14.52 9.88
N ILE A 115 3.43 13.21 10.14
CA ILE A 115 2.33 12.24 10.32
C ILE A 115 1.46 12.63 11.52
N GLN A 116 2.08 12.91 12.67
CA GLN A 116 1.37 13.37 13.86
C GLN A 116 0.62 14.68 13.59
N ALA A 117 1.28 15.65 12.94
CA ALA A 117 0.70 16.95 12.61
C ALA A 117 -0.48 16.85 11.64
N ALA A 118 -0.50 15.84 10.77
CA ALA A 118 -1.64 15.55 9.89
C ALA A 118 -2.84 14.92 10.63
N GLY A 119 -2.69 14.53 11.90
CA GLY A 119 -3.78 14.03 12.74
C GLY A 119 -3.87 12.51 12.87
N PHE A 120 -2.91 11.75 12.31
CA PHE A 120 -2.86 10.31 12.48
C PHE A 120 -2.71 9.92 13.96
N GLN A 121 -3.36 8.83 14.35
CA GLN A 121 -3.48 8.40 15.75
C GLN A 121 -2.37 7.42 16.15
N GLU A 122 -1.99 6.52 15.24
CA GLU A 122 -1.01 5.47 15.50
C GLU A 122 -0.12 5.21 14.28
N VAL A 123 1.14 4.87 14.52
CA VAL A 123 2.08 4.36 13.51
C VAL A 123 2.58 2.96 13.85
N LEU A 124 2.51 2.04 12.89
CA LEU A 124 3.22 0.77 12.94
C LEU A 124 4.52 0.89 12.15
N VAL A 125 5.67 0.89 12.83
CA VAL A 125 6.98 0.96 12.16
C VAL A 125 7.52 -0.44 11.93
N GLY A 126 7.68 -0.84 10.67
CA GLY A 126 8.19 -2.16 10.30
C GLY A 126 9.62 -2.12 9.79
N PHE A 127 10.45 -3.07 10.23
CA PHE A 127 11.82 -3.23 9.76
C PHE A 127 11.91 -4.23 8.60
N PHE A 128 12.52 -3.83 7.49
CA PHE A 128 12.59 -4.60 6.25
C PHE A 128 14.06 -4.88 5.89
N PRO A 129 14.72 -5.83 6.58
CA PRO A 129 16.08 -6.22 6.24
C PRO A 129 16.09 -6.93 4.88
N ILE A 130 16.82 -6.38 3.93
CA ILE A 130 17.01 -6.98 2.60
C ILE A 130 18.48 -7.37 2.38
N SER A 131 18.77 -8.01 1.24
CA SER A 131 20.13 -8.40 0.86
C SER A 131 20.84 -9.15 2.02
N ARG A 132 22.11 -8.87 2.29
CA ARG A 132 22.92 -9.49 3.34
C ARG A 132 22.40 -9.27 4.77
N SER A 133 21.56 -8.27 4.99
CA SER A 133 20.92 -8.04 6.29
C SER A 133 19.73 -8.98 6.53
N SER A 134 19.18 -9.59 5.46
CA SER A 134 18.04 -10.50 5.58
C SER A 134 18.48 -11.91 5.99
N PRO A 135 17.89 -12.51 7.05
CA PRO A 135 18.14 -13.91 7.42
C PRO A 135 17.90 -14.92 6.29
N LYS A 136 17.00 -14.59 5.35
CA LYS A 136 16.72 -15.39 4.14
C LYS A 136 17.95 -15.55 3.23
N ASN A 137 18.96 -14.69 3.36
CA ASN A 137 20.18 -14.70 2.56
C ASN A 137 21.41 -15.18 3.35
N TRP A 138 21.24 -15.69 4.57
CA TRP A 138 22.33 -16.17 5.40
C TRP A 138 22.65 -17.63 5.11
N TYR A 139 23.22 -17.86 3.94
CA TYR A 139 23.75 -19.15 3.52
C TYR A 139 25.23 -19.04 3.19
N ARG A 140 25.97 -20.11 3.44
CA ARG A 140 27.30 -20.36 2.87
C ARG A 140 27.12 -21.08 1.55
N GLU A 141 27.75 -20.53 0.53
CA GLU A 141 27.82 -21.12 -0.79
C GLU A 141 29.13 -21.91 -0.91
N TYR A 142 29.03 -23.22 -1.16
CA TYR A 142 30.19 -24.10 -1.36
C TYR A 142 30.21 -24.61 -2.80
N GLY A 143 31.28 -24.34 -3.54
CA GLY A 143 31.47 -24.79 -4.93
C GLY A 143 31.79 -23.66 -5.89
N SER A 144 32.00 -23.99 -7.18
CA SER A 144 32.02 -22.98 -8.25
C SER A 144 30.58 -22.63 -8.64
N SER A 145 30.35 -21.50 -9.32
CA SER A 145 29.03 -20.92 -9.61
C SER A 145 28.00 -21.85 -10.26
N ASN A 146 28.42 -22.99 -10.82
CA ASN A 146 27.52 -23.95 -11.47
C ASN A 146 27.22 -25.20 -10.62
N THR A 147 27.82 -25.36 -9.44
CA THR A 147 27.61 -26.52 -8.53
C THR A 147 27.46 -26.10 -7.06
N SER A 148 27.20 -24.82 -6.83
CA SER A 148 27.12 -24.23 -5.51
C SER A 148 26.05 -24.90 -4.62
N VAL A 149 26.48 -25.62 -3.59
CA VAL A 149 25.61 -26.10 -2.52
C VAL A 149 25.43 -24.96 -1.51
N LYS A 150 24.19 -24.49 -1.35
CA LYS A 150 23.85 -23.51 -0.32
C LYS A 150 23.54 -24.23 0.98
N THR A 151 24.30 -23.91 2.02
CA THR A 151 24.07 -24.40 3.39
C THR A 151 23.76 -23.23 4.29
N TRP A 152 22.69 -23.31 5.04
CA TRP A 152 22.29 -22.25 5.97
C TRP A 152 23.37 -22.00 7.02
N ALA A 153 23.74 -20.73 7.21
CA ALA A 153 24.80 -20.34 8.13
C ALA A 153 24.40 -19.05 8.84
N TYR A 154 24.09 -19.16 10.13
CA TYR A 154 23.70 -18.01 10.96
C TYR A 154 24.77 -16.91 10.93
N ASN A 155 24.37 -15.68 10.65
CA ASN A 155 25.27 -14.53 10.58
C ASN A 155 25.04 -13.63 11.80
N SER A 156 25.78 -13.88 12.88
CA SER A 156 25.65 -13.13 14.13
C SER A 156 26.00 -11.64 13.98
N ALA A 157 26.91 -11.29 13.07
CA ALA A 157 27.27 -9.90 12.80
C ALA A 157 26.11 -9.14 12.15
N ALA A 158 25.47 -9.71 11.13
CA ALA A 158 24.28 -9.12 10.50
C ALA A 158 23.08 -9.08 11.46
N MET A 159 22.89 -10.11 12.30
CA MET A 159 21.88 -10.07 13.37
C MET A 159 22.13 -8.90 14.33
N GLN A 160 23.36 -8.75 14.82
CA GLN A 160 23.73 -7.68 15.75
C GLN A 160 23.57 -6.29 15.10
N GLU A 161 23.89 -6.15 13.81
CA GLU A 161 23.64 -4.93 13.06
C GLU A 161 22.14 -4.58 13.04
N ASN A 162 21.27 -5.54 12.66
CA ASN A 162 19.82 -5.34 12.62
C ASN A 162 19.27 -4.97 14.02
N TRP A 163 19.73 -5.67 15.06
CA TRP A 163 19.35 -5.35 16.44
C TRP A 163 19.75 -3.91 16.82
N ASN A 164 21.01 -3.55 16.59
CA ASN A 164 21.52 -2.23 16.91
C ASN A 164 20.74 -1.14 16.16
N LEU A 165 20.36 -1.40 14.90
CA LEU A 165 19.53 -0.48 14.12
C LEU A 165 18.17 -0.26 14.79
N ILE A 166 17.45 -1.34 15.14
CA ILE A 166 16.16 -1.27 15.85
C ILE A 166 16.33 -0.48 17.16
N LYS A 167 17.33 -0.83 17.96
CA LYS A 167 17.64 -0.19 19.24
C LYS A 167 17.91 1.32 19.09
N ASN A 168 18.62 1.72 18.04
CA ASN A 168 19.00 3.10 17.79
C ASN A 168 17.87 3.95 17.19
N LEU A 169 16.94 3.36 16.45
CA LEU A 169 15.81 4.08 15.87
C LEU A 169 14.60 4.16 16.82
N ARG A 170 14.44 3.21 17.75
CA ARG A 170 13.32 3.22 18.70
C ARG A 170 13.15 4.55 19.45
N PRO A 171 14.20 5.22 19.97
CA PRO A 171 14.03 6.52 20.63
C PRO A 171 13.48 7.62 19.71
N ILE A 172 13.75 7.57 18.40
CA ILE A 172 13.19 8.51 17.43
C ILE A 172 11.70 8.23 17.25
N ILE A 173 11.32 6.95 17.14
CA ILE A 173 9.92 6.52 17.00
C ILE A 173 9.13 6.90 18.25
N ALA A 174 9.64 6.54 19.43
CA ALA A 174 9.00 6.86 20.71
C ALA A 174 8.91 8.37 20.99
N GLY A 175 9.86 9.16 20.46
CA GLY A 175 9.89 10.61 20.61
C GLY A 175 8.95 11.36 19.67
N ALA A 176 8.25 10.68 18.76
CA ALA A 176 7.36 11.30 17.79
C ALA A 176 6.00 11.75 18.37
N ASN A 177 5.71 11.46 19.64
CA ASN A 177 4.48 11.87 20.32
C ASN A 177 3.19 11.41 19.61
N ILE A 178 3.25 10.25 18.96
CA ILE A 178 2.14 9.53 18.35
C ILE A 178 2.15 8.10 18.92
N ASP A 179 0.98 7.46 19.07
CA ASP A 179 0.96 6.07 19.50
C ASP A 179 1.71 5.22 18.47
N TYR A 180 2.46 4.21 18.93
CA TYR A 180 3.28 3.42 18.03
C TYR A 180 3.35 1.95 18.42
N LYS A 181 3.59 1.14 17.39
CA LYS A 181 4.02 -0.24 17.51
C LYS A 181 5.22 -0.49 16.58
N ILE A 182 6.06 -1.44 16.94
CA ILE A 182 7.22 -1.86 16.15
C ILE A 182 7.03 -3.29 15.68
N ASP A 183 7.11 -3.51 14.37
CA ASP A 183 7.30 -4.82 13.75
C ASP A 183 8.80 -5.06 13.55
N LEU A 184 9.37 -5.94 14.37
CA LEU A 184 10.81 -6.20 14.47
C LEU A 184 11.38 -6.79 13.19
N ARG A 185 10.53 -7.39 12.35
CA ARG A 185 10.85 -7.72 10.96
C ARG A 185 9.57 -8.03 10.19
N ASN A 186 9.38 -7.28 9.10
CA ASN A 186 8.34 -7.51 8.12
C ASN A 186 8.34 -8.95 7.60
N GLU A 187 7.19 -9.62 7.72
CA GLU A 187 7.01 -11.02 7.37
C GLU A 187 8.08 -11.92 7.99
N GLY A 188 8.50 -11.55 9.20
CA GLY A 188 9.66 -12.11 9.88
C GLY A 188 9.37 -13.40 10.62
N ALA A 189 8.10 -13.75 10.81
CA ALA A 189 7.68 -14.96 11.51
C ALA A 189 8.20 -16.21 10.80
N ALA A 190 8.99 -17.01 11.52
CA ALA A 190 9.64 -18.18 10.97
C ALA A 190 8.68 -19.37 10.84
N ALA A 191 8.78 -20.10 9.74
CA ALA A 191 8.18 -21.42 9.58
C ALA A 191 9.08 -22.51 10.19
N SER A 192 8.53 -23.72 10.41
CA SER A 192 9.28 -24.86 10.95
C SER A 192 10.45 -25.29 10.05
N SER A 193 10.33 -25.02 8.75
CA SER A 193 11.38 -25.23 7.73
C SER A 193 12.44 -24.13 7.68
N GLN A 194 12.33 -23.07 8.49
CA GLN A 194 13.19 -21.88 8.45
C GLN A 194 13.99 -21.73 9.76
N PRO A 195 14.96 -22.63 10.05
CA PRO A 195 15.68 -22.63 11.33
C PRO A 195 16.50 -21.34 11.55
N ILE A 196 17.00 -20.71 10.48
CA ILE A 196 17.75 -19.44 10.57
C ILE A 196 16.83 -18.28 10.95
N ASP A 197 15.67 -18.16 10.29
CA ASP A 197 14.68 -17.15 10.67
C ASP A 197 14.18 -17.37 12.10
N ARG A 198 13.99 -18.63 12.54
CA ARG A 198 13.61 -18.95 13.92
C ARG A 198 14.67 -18.48 14.93
N GLN A 199 15.94 -18.80 14.68
CA GLN A 199 17.03 -18.35 15.56
C GLN A 199 17.14 -16.83 15.59
N TYR A 200 17.05 -16.17 14.43
CA TYR A 200 17.05 -14.72 14.32
C TYR A 200 15.91 -14.09 15.14
N ALA A 201 14.70 -14.62 14.99
CA ALA A 201 13.53 -14.11 15.70
C ALA A 201 13.66 -14.31 17.22
N SER A 202 14.18 -15.46 17.66
CA SER A 202 14.46 -15.74 19.07
C SER A 202 15.46 -14.75 19.69
N ASP A 203 16.58 -14.50 19.00
CA ASP A 203 17.62 -13.58 19.47
C ASP A 203 17.09 -12.14 19.53
N ILE A 204 16.46 -11.65 18.46
CA ILE A 204 15.90 -10.30 18.39
C ILE A 204 14.77 -10.09 19.41
N TRP A 205 13.87 -11.07 19.58
CA TRP A 205 12.79 -11.00 20.57
C TRP A 205 13.34 -10.86 21.99
N SER A 206 14.33 -11.69 22.32
CA SER A 206 14.96 -11.71 23.65
C SER A 206 15.69 -10.40 23.93
N LEU A 207 16.46 -9.89 22.96
CA LEU A 207 17.18 -8.62 23.07
C LEU A 207 16.24 -7.42 23.19
N TYR A 208 15.17 -7.39 22.39
CA TYR A 208 14.17 -6.32 22.43
C TYR A 208 13.47 -6.27 23.78
N ASN A 209 12.95 -7.41 24.25
CA ASN A 209 12.22 -7.47 25.52
C ASN A 209 13.10 -7.19 26.73
N ALA A 210 14.35 -7.66 26.72
CA ALA A 210 15.32 -7.33 27.77
C ALA A 210 15.59 -5.82 27.87
N SER A 211 15.47 -5.09 26.74
CA SER A 211 15.75 -3.66 26.67
C SER A 211 14.52 -2.78 26.89
N PHE A 212 13.36 -3.19 26.38
CA PHE A 212 12.18 -2.33 26.22
C PHE A 212 10.85 -2.96 26.68
N GLY A 213 10.83 -4.26 26.97
CA GLY A 213 9.57 -5.02 27.13
C GLY A 213 8.84 -5.24 25.79
N LYS A 214 7.56 -5.62 25.85
CA LYS A 214 6.74 -5.98 24.67
C LYS A 214 5.55 -5.07 24.36
N GLN A 215 5.35 -4.00 25.13
CA GLN A 215 4.12 -3.22 25.07
C GLN A 215 3.96 -2.45 23.74
N ASP A 216 5.07 -2.14 23.09
CA ASP A 216 5.15 -1.30 21.91
C ASP A 216 5.61 -2.09 20.66
N THR A 217 5.44 -3.41 20.65
CA THR A 217 5.84 -4.24 19.52
C THR A 217 4.82 -5.32 19.21
N VAL A 218 4.68 -5.63 17.92
CA VAL A 218 3.93 -6.79 17.41
C VAL A 218 4.81 -8.04 17.28
N GLY A 219 6.08 -7.96 17.72
CA GLY A 219 7.07 -8.99 17.48
C GLY A 219 7.43 -9.06 16.01
N PHE A 220 7.04 -10.14 15.33
CA PHE A 220 7.34 -10.40 13.92
C PHE A 220 6.02 -10.64 13.18
N SER A 221 5.75 -9.84 12.15
CA SER A 221 4.55 -10.04 11.34
C SER A 221 4.57 -11.39 10.59
N VAL A 222 3.39 -11.97 10.43
CA VAL A 222 3.17 -13.32 9.89
C VAL A 222 2.65 -13.23 8.47
N ALA A 223 3.51 -13.51 7.48
CA ALA A 223 3.02 -13.76 6.12
C ALA A 223 2.18 -15.04 6.09
N THR A 224 0.95 -14.93 5.59
CA THR A 224 -0.05 -15.99 5.70
C THR A 224 -0.08 -16.98 4.54
N GLY A 225 0.79 -16.82 3.54
CA GLY A 225 0.81 -17.72 2.39
C GLY A 225 2.14 -17.76 1.67
N SER A 226 2.25 -18.73 0.76
CA SER A 226 3.31 -18.80 -0.25
C SER A 226 2.68 -18.81 -1.64
N ILE A 227 3.48 -18.52 -2.67
CA ILE A 227 3.06 -18.68 -4.07
C ILE A 227 2.53 -20.10 -4.32
N ALA A 228 3.19 -21.12 -3.77
CA ALA A 228 2.77 -22.52 -3.92
C ALA A 228 1.43 -22.81 -3.23
N GLU A 229 1.23 -22.31 -2.00
CA GLU A 229 -0.09 -22.40 -1.36
C GLU A 229 -1.14 -21.70 -2.21
N ASN A 230 -0.87 -20.50 -2.69
CA ASN A 230 -1.79 -19.72 -3.51
C ASN A 230 -2.11 -20.38 -4.87
N ALA A 231 -1.16 -21.13 -5.44
CA ALA A 231 -1.36 -21.89 -6.68
C ALA A 231 -2.15 -23.19 -6.49
N SER A 232 -2.19 -23.75 -5.28
CA SER A 232 -2.94 -24.99 -5.02
C SER A 232 -4.45 -24.78 -5.22
N PRO A 233 -5.16 -25.65 -5.96
CA PRO A 233 -6.62 -25.60 -6.01
C PRO A 233 -7.27 -26.10 -4.70
N ASP A 234 -6.52 -26.83 -3.88
CA ASP A 234 -7.01 -27.36 -2.61
C ASP A 234 -7.03 -26.25 -1.55
N LEU A 235 -8.23 -25.82 -1.15
CA LEU A 235 -8.40 -24.86 -0.06
C LEU A 235 -7.87 -25.39 1.28
N SER A 236 -7.86 -26.71 1.49
CA SER A 236 -7.41 -27.32 2.75
C SER A 236 -5.95 -27.02 3.07
N VAL A 237 -5.13 -26.74 2.05
CA VAL A 237 -3.72 -26.39 2.25
C VAL A 237 -3.50 -24.89 2.49
N LYS A 238 -4.46 -24.02 2.15
CA LYS A 238 -4.32 -22.57 2.29
C LYS A 238 -4.16 -22.20 3.75
N GLY A 239 -3.18 -21.35 4.07
CA GLY A 239 -2.94 -20.89 5.44
C GLY A 239 -2.29 -21.94 6.35
N ASN A 240 -1.87 -23.09 5.83
CA ASN A 240 -1.06 -24.03 6.61
C ASN A 240 0.26 -23.39 7.05
N LEU A 241 0.89 -22.63 6.15
CA LEU A 241 2.09 -21.86 6.44
C LEU A 241 1.84 -20.80 7.50
N ALA A 242 0.69 -20.11 7.47
CA ALA A 242 0.31 -19.14 8.48
C ALA A 242 0.21 -19.79 9.88
N VAL A 243 -0.46 -20.94 9.96
CA VAL A 243 -0.60 -21.72 11.19
C VAL A 243 0.75 -22.25 11.69
N ASP A 244 1.60 -22.76 10.78
CA ASP A 244 2.94 -23.23 11.10
C ASP A 244 3.81 -22.10 11.67
N ARG A 245 3.83 -20.94 11.00
CA ARG A 245 4.54 -19.74 11.46
C ARG A 245 4.04 -19.25 12.81
N TYR A 246 2.72 -19.19 12.99
CA TYR A 246 2.13 -18.86 14.29
C TYR A 246 2.63 -19.80 15.39
N ARG A 247 2.57 -21.12 15.18
CA ARG A 247 3.00 -22.12 16.18
C ARG A 247 4.48 -22.00 16.52
N VAL A 248 5.33 -21.85 15.50
CA VAL A 248 6.78 -21.67 15.69
C VAL A 248 7.06 -20.38 16.45
N MET A 249 6.41 -19.28 16.09
CA MET A 249 6.61 -18.00 16.77
C MET A 249 6.08 -18.02 18.21
N LYS A 250 4.94 -18.65 18.46
CA LYS A 250 4.44 -18.84 19.83
C LYS A 250 5.46 -19.61 20.68
N GLN A 251 6.03 -20.70 20.14
CA GLN A 251 7.10 -21.43 20.81
C GLN A 251 8.32 -20.55 21.08
N VAL A 252 8.78 -19.76 20.09
CA VAL A 252 9.90 -18.81 20.28
C VAL A 252 9.62 -17.84 21.43
N TYR A 253 8.40 -17.29 21.48
CA TYR A 253 7.99 -16.36 22.53
C TYR A 253 7.90 -17.02 23.92
N GLU A 254 7.39 -18.24 23.99
CA GLU A 254 7.33 -19.02 25.23
C GLU A 254 8.72 -19.41 25.74
N GLU A 255 9.59 -19.91 24.86
CA GLU A 255 10.97 -20.31 25.16
C GLU A 255 11.82 -19.12 25.65
N SER A 256 11.51 -17.90 25.20
CA SER A 256 12.20 -16.69 25.65
C SER A 256 11.89 -16.27 27.10
N GLY A 257 10.80 -16.78 27.68
CA GLY A 257 10.30 -16.36 28.99
C GLY A 257 9.56 -15.01 29.03
N TYR A 258 9.50 -14.26 27.92
CA TYR A 258 8.76 -13.00 27.84
C TYR A 258 7.29 -13.15 27.39
N GLY A 259 6.93 -14.32 26.84
CA GLY A 259 5.61 -14.61 26.29
C GLY A 259 5.32 -13.87 24.98
N ALA A 260 4.14 -14.10 24.39
CA ALA A 260 3.73 -13.52 23.10
C ALA A 260 3.59 -11.98 23.14
N PRO A 261 3.64 -11.29 21.98
CA PRO A 261 3.32 -9.87 21.86
C PRO A 261 1.88 -9.57 22.29
N VAL A 262 1.57 -8.30 22.52
CA VAL A 262 0.23 -7.87 22.96
C VAL A 262 -0.82 -7.89 21.84
N VAL A 263 -0.36 -8.02 20.60
CA VAL A 263 -1.19 -8.14 19.40
C VAL A 263 -0.38 -8.91 18.34
N TRP A 264 -1.03 -9.77 17.58
CA TRP A 264 -0.41 -10.44 16.43
C TRP A 264 -0.65 -9.66 15.14
N ASP A 265 0.36 -9.59 14.28
CA ASP A 265 0.25 -8.94 12.97
C ASP A 265 0.28 -9.98 11.84
N PHE A 266 -0.76 -10.01 11.00
CA PHE A 266 -0.91 -10.95 9.88
C PHE A 266 -0.96 -10.23 8.53
N HIS A 267 -0.16 -10.70 7.58
CA HIS A 267 -0.14 -10.19 6.21
C HIS A 267 -0.87 -11.17 5.30
N ALA A 268 -2.02 -10.77 4.77
CA ALA A 268 -2.94 -11.62 4.03
C ALA A 268 -3.50 -10.91 2.81
N TYR A 269 -3.19 -11.45 1.63
CA TYR A 269 -3.67 -10.97 0.34
C TYR A 269 -4.77 -11.91 -0.17
N GLU A 270 -4.41 -12.96 -0.92
CA GLU A 270 -5.39 -13.93 -1.43
C GLU A 270 -5.91 -14.86 -0.32
N PHE A 271 -7.17 -15.28 -0.43
CA PHE A 271 -7.81 -16.18 0.54
C PHE A 271 -7.78 -15.65 1.97
N LEU A 272 -7.81 -14.32 2.14
CA LEU A 272 -7.67 -13.62 3.42
C LEU A 272 -8.57 -14.21 4.50
N SER A 273 -9.88 -14.32 4.24
CA SER A 273 -10.85 -14.80 5.24
C SER A 273 -10.55 -16.22 5.71
N HIS A 274 -10.22 -17.10 4.76
CA HIS A 274 -9.87 -18.49 5.05
C HIS A 274 -8.58 -18.58 5.88
N LYS A 275 -7.53 -17.86 5.49
CA LYS A 275 -6.23 -17.87 6.18
C LYS A 275 -6.37 -17.35 7.61
N ILE A 276 -7.07 -16.22 7.81
CA ILE A 276 -7.31 -15.65 9.14
C ILE A 276 -8.14 -16.60 10.01
N SER A 277 -9.24 -17.15 9.49
CA SER A 277 -10.09 -18.09 10.25
C SER A 277 -9.32 -19.35 10.69
N LYS A 278 -8.41 -19.83 9.84
CA LYS A 278 -7.60 -21.01 10.14
C LYS A 278 -6.54 -20.75 11.21
N VAL A 279 -5.92 -19.57 11.19
CA VAL A 279 -5.01 -19.15 12.27
C VAL A 279 -5.79 -18.90 13.57
N ASP A 280 -6.96 -18.27 13.52
CA ASP A 280 -7.85 -18.08 14.68
C ASP A 280 -8.16 -19.40 15.39
N ALA A 281 -8.49 -20.45 14.61
CA ALA A 281 -8.72 -21.79 15.13
C ALA A 281 -7.46 -22.38 15.80
N ALA A 282 -6.28 -22.19 15.20
CA ALA A 282 -5.00 -22.66 15.77
C ALA A 282 -4.63 -21.90 17.05
N MET A 283 -4.86 -20.58 17.09
CA MET A 283 -4.68 -19.75 18.27
C MET A 283 -5.59 -20.22 19.41
N THR A 284 -6.87 -20.40 19.12
CA THR A 284 -7.89 -20.86 20.08
C THR A 284 -7.56 -22.25 20.63
N ALA A 285 -7.17 -23.19 19.76
CA ALA A 285 -6.77 -24.54 20.18
C ALA A 285 -5.55 -24.55 21.11
N SER A 286 -4.72 -23.51 21.05
CA SER A 286 -3.55 -23.34 21.92
C SER A 286 -3.79 -22.44 23.13
N GLY A 287 -5.04 -21.99 23.36
CA GLY A 287 -5.41 -21.09 24.45
C GLY A 287 -4.86 -19.66 24.32
N ASP A 288 -4.42 -19.25 23.14
CA ASP A 288 -3.98 -17.87 22.87
C ASP A 288 -5.15 -17.04 22.36
N TYR A 289 -5.64 -16.07 23.13
CA TYR A 289 -6.76 -15.20 22.75
C TYR A 289 -6.31 -13.77 22.43
N THR A 290 -5.03 -13.59 22.12
CA THR A 290 -4.45 -12.29 21.78
C THR A 290 -5.13 -11.73 20.52
N ASP A 291 -5.45 -10.43 20.56
CA ASP A 291 -6.00 -9.68 19.42
C ASP A 291 -5.08 -9.71 18.20
N ILE A 292 -5.64 -9.32 17.05
CA ILE A 292 -4.92 -9.33 15.78
C ILE A 292 -4.98 -7.98 15.04
N ILE A 293 -3.99 -7.75 14.19
CA ILE A 293 -3.94 -6.73 13.15
C ILE A 293 -3.81 -7.44 11.81
N ILE A 294 -4.42 -6.89 10.76
CA ILE A 294 -4.10 -7.26 9.38
C ILE A 294 -3.14 -6.19 8.84
N GLY A 295 -1.82 -6.40 8.95
CA GLY A 295 -0.79 -5.41 8.63
C GLY A 295 -0.54 -5.19 7.14
N GLU A 296 -0.98 -6.13 6.32
CA GLU A 296 -0.94 -6.02 4.86
C GLU A 296 -2.10 -6.78 4.21
N THR A 297 -2.72 -6.13 3.24
CA THR A 297 -3.66 -6.72 2.29
C THR A 297 -3.68 -5.90 0.99
N PHE A 298 -4.45 -6.30 -0.02
CA PHE A 298 -4.54 -5.51 -1.26
C PHE A 298 -5.11 -4.12 -0.99
N TYR A 299 -4.67 -3.14 -1.77
CA TYR A 299 -5.25 -1.80 -1.77
C TYR A 299 -6.55 -1.77 -2.58
N GLN A 300 -7.60 -1.23 -1.99
CA GLN A 300 -8.89 -0.95 -2.62
C GLN A 300 -9.54 -2.11 -3.39
N ASP A 301 -9.22 -3.34 -3.01
CA ASP A 301 -9.77 -4.50 -3.70
C ASP A 301 -11.12 -4.89 -3.09
N SER A 302 -12.18 -4.91 -3.91
CA SER A 302 -13.54 -5.23 -3.49
C SER A 302 -13.69 -6.70 -3.05
N ASN A 303 -12.90 -7.60 -3.63
CA ASN A 303 -12.85 -9.00 -3.21
C ASN A 303 -12.22 -9.12 -1.81
N THR A 304 -11.18 -8.33 -1.54
CA THR A 304 -10.53 -8.22 -0.23
C THR A 304 -11.49 -7.63 0.80
N LEU A 305 -12.24 -6.58 0.47
CA LEU A 305 -13.29 -6.03 1.34
C LEU A 305 -14.34 -7.10 1.69
N SER A 306 -14.84 -7.81 0.69
CA SER A 306 -15.80 -8.91 0.87
C SER A 306 -15.21 -10.03 1.73
N ALA A 307 -13.94 -10.36 1.52
CA ALA A 307 -13.23 -11.34 2.34
C ALA A 307 -13.12 -10.88 3.79
N ILE A 308 -12.77 -9.62 4.06
CA ILE A 308 -12.69 -9.07 5.42
C ILE A 308 -14.05 -9.19 6.12
N GLN A 309 -15.14 -8.78 5.45
CA GLN A 309 -16.50 -8.88 5.98
C GLN A 309 -16.91 -10.33 6.28
N SER A 310 -16.36 -11.29 5.54
CA SER A 310 -16.61 -12.72 5.74
C SER A 310 -15.73 -13.37 6.82
N ILE A 311 -14.73 -12.69 7.37
CA ILE A 311 -13.91 -13.26 8.45
C ILE A 311 -14.81 -13.61 9.63
N THR A 312 -14.70 -14.86 10.08
CA THR A 312 -15.26 -15.34 11.33
C THR A 312 -14.10 -15.58 12.29
N THR A 313 -13.97 -14.72 13.31
CA THR A 313 -12.89 -14.79 14.30
C THR A 313 -13.46 -14.58 15.69
N SER A 314 -12.83 -15.22 16.69
CA SER A 314 -13.13 -14.97 18.10
C SER A 314 -12.28 -13.85 18.72
N ARG A 315 -11.40 -13.22 17.93
CA ARG A 315 -10.52 -12.12 18.33
C ARG A 315 -11.04 -10.79 17.83
N ASN A 316 -10.64 -9.73 18.53
CA ASN A 316 -10.81 -8.39 18.02
C ASN A 316 -9.74 -8.11 16.95
N ILE A 317 -10.18 -7.61 15.79
CA ILE A 317 -9.29 -7.06 14.78
C ILE A 317 -9.06 -5.59 15.16
N GLN A 318 -7.83 -5.21 15.52
CA GLN A 318 -7.55 -3.84 15.96
C GLN A 318 -7.51 -2.85 14.81
N ALA A 319 -6.85 -3.23 13.72
CA ALA A 319 -6.70 -2.39 12.53
C ALA A 319 -6.42 -3.23 11.29
N ILE A 320 -6.70 -2.65 10.12
CA ILE A 320 -6.37 -3.20 8.80
C ILE A 320 -5.53 -2.18 8.04
N TYR A 321 -4.40 -2.64 7.51
CA TYR A 321 -3.47 -1.84 6.74
C TYR A 321 -3.42 -2.33 5.30
N ALA A 322 -3.77 -1.46 4.36
CA ALA A 322 -3.63 -1.75 2.94
C ALA A 322 -2.15 -1.63 2.53
N TRP A 323 -1.63 -2.59 1.78
CA TRP A 323 -0.37 -2.43 1.06
C TRP A 323 -0.68 -1.76 -0.29
N PRO A 324 0.14 -0.82 -0.80
CA PRO A 324 -0.11 -0.06 -2.04
C PRO A 324 0.01 -0.92 -3.32
N VAL A 325 -0.56 -2.13 -3.31
CA VAL A 325 -0.63 -3.06 -4.42
C VAL A 325 -2.07 -3.50 -4.61
N THR A 326 -2.55 -3.40 -5.84
CA THR A 326 -3.80 -3.99 -6.28
C THR A 326 -3.60 -5.45 -6.66
N THR A 327 -4.67 -6.14 -7.02
CA THR A 327 -4.60 -7.51 -7.52
C THR A 327 -3.88 -7.63 -8.87
N ALA A 328 -3.70 -6.52 -9.60
CA ALA A 328 -2.94 -6.48 -10.85
C ALA A 328 -1.43 -6.69 -10.62
N ARG A 329 -0.92 -6.36 -9.42
CA ARG A 329 0.49 -6.54 -9.03
C ARG A 329 1.44 -5.92 -10.05
N GLY A 330 1.37 -4.60 -10.22
CA GLY A 330 2.18 -3.83 -11.17
C GLY A 330 3.68 -3.77 -10.85
N CYS A 331 4.24 -2.59 -10.55
CA CYS A 331 5.68 -2.43 -10.44
C CYS A 331 6.31 -3.42 -9.47
N ASP A 332 7.28 -4.16 -10.01
CA ASP A 332 8.01 -5.27 -9.39
C ASP A 332 7.16 -6.30 -8.64
N GLY A 333 5.84 -6.32 -8.87
CA GLY A 333 4.87 -7.18 -8.20
C GLY A 333 4.48 -6.76 -6.79
N HIS A 334 4.94 -5.59 -6.33
CA HIS A 334 4.74 -5.14 -4.94
C HIS A 334 4.13 -3.75 -4.81
N VAL A 335 4.14 -2.89 -5.83
CA VAL A 335 3.47 -1.58 -5.74
C VAL A 335 2.91 -1.20 -7.09
N ASP A 336 1.68 -0.77 -7.17
CA ASP A 336 1.07 -0.34 -8.43
C ASP A 336 0.01 0.74 -8.27
N THR A 337 -0.20 1.17 -7.04
CA THR A 337 -0.99 2.34 -6.75
C THR A 337 -0.06 3.53 -6.66
N PRO A 338 -0.56 4.73 -7.00
CA PRO A 338 -0.11 5.97 -6.41
C PRO A 338 0.11 5.92 -4.89
N PHE A 339 0.31 7.07 -4.27
CA PHE A 339 0.09 7.12 -2.82
C PHE A 339 -1.33 6.62 -2.49
N PRO A 340 -1.51 5.83 -1.41
CA PRO A 340 -2.77 5.17 -1.10
C PRO A 340 -3.79 6.18 -0.55
N ALA A 341 -4.33 7.02 -1.44
CA ALA A 341 -5.12 8.19 -1.12
C ALA A 341 -6.45 7.85 -0.43
N GLU A 342 -7.12 6.78 -0.84
CA GLU A 342 -8.44 6.39 -0.31
C GLU A 342 -8.35 5.13 0.56
N TYR A 343 -9.41 4.84 1.33
CA TYR A 343 -9.40 3.74 2.30
C TYR A 343 -10.79 3.11 2.45
N LEU A 344 -10.95 1.89 1.93
CA LEU A 344 -12.23 1.16 1.88
C LEU A 344 -12.53 0.31 3.14
N TYR A 345 -11.64 0.29 4.12
CA TYR A 345 -11.75 -0.63 5.27
C TYR A 345 -12.27 0.09 6.51
N THR A 346 -13.15 1.07 6.34
CA THR A 346 -13.77 1.77 7.47
C THR A 346 -14.83 0.90 8.16
N PRO A 347 -15.05 1.06 9.49
CA PRO A 347 -16.14 0.36 10.17
C PRO A 347 -17.51 0.57 9.52
N GLY A 348 -17.77 1.78 9.00
CA GLY A 348 -19.04 2.11 8.33
C GLY A 348 -19.27 1.27 7.07
N GLU A 349 -18.26 1.16 6.20
CA GLU A 349 -18.32 0.34 4.99
C GLU A 349 -18.43 -1.15 5.31
N LEU A 350 -17.74 -1.61 6.36
CA LEU A 350 -17.81 -2.99 6.83
C LEU A 350 -19.18 -3.35 7.44
N MET A 351 -19.87 -2.38 8.07
CA MET A 351 -21.22 -2.57 8.60
C MET A 351 -22.33 -2.44 7.53
N GLN A 352 -22.18 -1.60 6.51
CA GLN A 352 -23.23 -1.41 5.50
C GLN A 352 -23.47 -2.67 4.66
N ALA A 353 -22.40 -3.38 4.28
CA ALA A 353 -22.53 -4.59 3.47
C ALA A 353 -23.23 -5.75 4.20
N THR A 354 -23.12 -5.82 5.53
CA THR A 354 -23.78 -6.88 6.32
C THR A 354 -25.30 -6.69 6.40
N VAL A 355 -25.79 -5.46 6.31
CA VAL A 355 -27.24 -5.16 6.33
C VAL A 355 -27.89 -5.50 4.97
N SER A 356 -27.19 -5.28 3.86
CA SER A 356 -27.71 -5.58 2.52
C SER A 356 -27.81 -7.09 2.19
N ALA A 357 -27.10 -7.94 2.94
CA ALA A 357 -27.07 -9.39 2.71
C ALA A 357 -28.17 -10.18 3.42
N ILE A 358 -29.03 -9.54 4.23
CA ILE A 358 -30.22 -10.19 4.80
C ILE A 358 -31.31 -10.15 3.73
N PRO A 359 -31.68 -11.28 3.09
CA PRO A 359 -32.79 -11.30 2.16
C PRO A 359 -34.04 -10.83 2.90
N SER A 360 -34.67 -9.77 2.40
CA SER A 360 -35.94 -9.23 2.86
C SER A 360 -37.05 -10.27 2.65
N SER A 361 -37.09 -11.29 3.51
CA SER A 361 -38.21 -12.24 3.62
C SER A 361 -39.15 -11.90 4.78
N SER A 362 -38.95 -10.76 5.44
CA SER A 362 -39.92 -10.25 6.40
C SER A 362 -41.15 -9.70 5.67
N PRO A 363 -42.36 -10.21 5.91
CA PRO A 363 -43.59 -9.64 5.36
C PRO A 363 -43.72 -8.20 5.84
N GLN A 364 -43.84 -7.28 4.89
CA GLN A 364 -44.12 -5.87 5.13
C GLN A 364 -45.30 -5.74 6.13
N PRO A 365 -45.14 -5.05 7.27
CA PRO A 365 -46.27 -4.75 8.13
C PRO A 365 -47.26 -3.89 7.35
N VAL A 366 -48.51 -4.36 7.28
CA VAL A 366 -49.62 -3.66 6.66
C VAL A 366 -49.80 -2.32 7.39
N PHE A 367 -49.53 -1.23 6.70
CA PHE A 367 -49.80 0.13 7.14
C PHE A 367 -51.32 0.32 7.24
N ILE A 368 -51.82 0.56 8.46
CA ILE A 368 -53.18 1.05 8.70
C ILE A 368 -53.10 2.58 8.72
N PRO A 369 -53.86 3.32 7.88
CA PRO A 369 -53.78 4.77 7.83
C PRO A 369 -54.43 5.35 9.09
N PHE A 370 -53.68 6.15 9.85
CA PHE A 370 -54.21 6.99 10.90
C PHE A 370 -54.67 8.33 10.31
N THR A 371 -55.91 8.70 10.63
CA THR A 371 -56.55 9.97 10.27
C THR A 371 -55.93 11.16 11.01
N GLU A 372 -55.64 12.23 10.25
CA GLU A 372 -55.18 13.53 10.72
C GLU A 372 -56.24 14.27 11.55
N GLN A 373 -55.79 15.02 12.56
CA GLN A 373 -56.53 16.12 13.20
C GLN A 373 -55.62 17.37 13.23
N PRO A 374 -56.17 18.60 13.12
CA PRO A 374 -55.43 19.74 12.60
C PRO A 374 -54.76 20.64 13.65
N ALA A 375 -53.83 21.43 13.09
CA ALA A 375 -53.00 22.51 13.59
C ALA A 375 -53.48 23.38 14.77
N ASN A 376 -52.50 23.82 15.56
CA ASN A 376 -52.54 25.10 16.28
C ASN A 376 -51.20 25.86 16.09
N THR A 377 -51.33 27.16 15.89
CA THR A 377 -50.30 28.13 15.48
C THR A 377 -49.69 28.92 16.65
N ALA A 378 -48.34 29.10 16.60
CA ALA A 378 -47.52 30.29 16.96
C ALA A 378 -47.59 30.91 18.41
N PRO A 379 -46.56 31.65 18.91
CA PRO A 379 -45.57 32.45 18.17
C PRO A 379 -44.09 32.44 18.66
N THR A 380 -43.31 33.19 17.87
CA THR A 380 -41.87 33.44 17.72
C THR A 380 -41.12 34.20 18.83
N ALA A 381 -39.84 33.83 19.01
CA ALA A 381 -38.62 34.67 19.25
C ALA A 381 -37.41 33.69 19.22
N GLY A 382 -36.24 33.88 18.62
CA GLY A 382 -35.53 35.03 18.06
C GLY A 382 -34.09 35.03 18.60
N ALA A 383 -33.10 34.76 17.73
CA ALA A 383 -31.65 35.09 17.78
C ALA A 383 -30.64 33.91 17.68
N ASP A 384 -30.08 33.79 16.47
CA ASP A 384 -28.67 33.65 16.07
C ASP A 384 -27.77 32.50 16.60
N GLU A 385 -27.59 31.48 15.75
CA GLU A 385 -26.36 30.68 15.61
C GLU A 385 -26.00 30.48 14.12
N PRO A 386 -24.71 30.54 13.73
CA PRO A 386 -24.30 30.37 12.33
C PRO A 386 -24.28 28.89 11.93
N ALA A 387 -24.90 28.60 10.80
CA ALA A 387 -25.09 27.27 10.24
C ALA A 387 -23.78 26.59 9.83
N GLU A 388 -23.68 25.31 10.20
CA GLU A 388 -22.70 24.35 9.69
C GLU A 388 -22.91 24.10 8.19
N GLY A 389 -21.82 24.17 7.43
CA GLY A 389 -21.80 23.95 5.99
C GLY A 389 -21.89 22.48 5.61
N ASN A 390 -22.81 22.20 4.69
CA ASN A 390 -23.08 20.92 4.05
C ASN A 390 -21.93 20.53 3.08
N PRO A 391 -21.21 19.40 3.23
CA PRO A 391 -20.05 19.05 2.41
C PRO A 391 -20.49 18.26 1.16
N THR A 392 -21.20 18.93 0.25
CA THR A 392 -21.34 18.50 -1.14
C THR A 392 -21.29 19.72 -2.05
N GLN A 393 -20.20 20.49 -1.95
CA GLN A 393 -19.95 21.59 -2.87
C GLN A 393 -19.32 21.03 -4.15
N PHE A 394 -20.15 20.81 -5.16
CA PHE A 394 -19.69 20.64 -6.54
C PHE A 394 -18.80 21.83 -6.91
N VAL A 395 -17.61 21.56 -7.43
CA VAL A 395 -16.76 22.59 -8.05
C VAL A 395 -17.58 23.28 -9.13
N SER A 396 -17.80 24.59 -9.00
CA SER A 396 -18.58 25.37 -9.97
C SER A 396 -17.84 25.50 -11.30
N GLN A 397 -18.58 25.54 -12.40
CA GLN A 397 -18.05 25.91 -13.72
C GLN A 397 -17.67 27.39 -13.73
N CYS A 398 -16.57 27.77 -14.38
CA CYS A 398 -16.20 29.18 -14.54
C CYS A 398 -17.22 29.91 -15.41
N ALA A 399 -17.50 31.18 -15.09
CA ALA A 399 -18.35 32.03 -15.92
C ALA A 399 -17.66 32.41 -17.23
N SER A 400 -16.33 32.36 -17.31
CA SER A 400 -15.57 32.59 -18.54
C SER A 400 -14.36 31.69 -18.69
N GLY A 401 -14.07 31.26 -19.91
CA GLY A 401 -12.85 30.50 -20.22
C GLY A 401 -11.56 31.34 -20.25
N VAL A 402 -11.65 32.67 -20.08
CA VAL A 402 -10.46 33.55 -20.00
C VAL A 402 -9.75 33.49 -18.65
N THR A 403 -10.34 32.82 -17.66
CA THR A 403 -9.76 32.68 -16.32
C THR A 403 -8.81 31.50 -16.22
N ASP A 404 -8.84 30.60 -17.20
CA ASP A 404 -7.82 29.59 -17.47
C ASP A 404 -6.71 30.23 -18.31
N THR A 405 -5.76 30.87 -17.62
CA THR A 405 -4.74 31.71 -18.25
C THR A 405 -3.60 30.88 -18.84
N ASP A 406 -3.46 29.64 -18.37
CA ASP A 406 -2.43 28.66 -18.71
C ASP A 406 -2.94 27.49 -19.55
N GLY A 407 -4.24 27.38 -19.77
CA GLY A 407 -4.88 26.41 -20.67
C GLY A 407 -4.99 25.01 -20.09
N ASP A 408 -4.99 24.86 -18.76
CA ASP A 408 -4.99 23.57 -18.06
C ASP A 408 -6.41 23.04 -17.75
N GLY A 409 -7.44 23.79 -18.13
CA GLY A 409 -8.85 23.48 -17.90
C GLY A 409 -9.42 24.00 -16.57
N TRP A 410 -8.65 24.77 -15.79
CA TRP A 410 -9.07 25.36 -14.52
C TRP A 410 -8.92 26.87 -14.52
N GLY A 411 -9.90 27.56 -13.92
CA GLY A 411 -9.89 29.01 -13.74
C GLY A 411 -10.08 29.43 -12.29
N TRP A 412 -9.83 30.70 -12.01
CA TRP A 412 -10.06 31.32 -10.68
C TRP A 412 -11.07 32.46 -10.77
N GLU A 413 -12.27 32.26 -10.20
CA GLU A 413 -13.36 33.24 -10.18
C GLU A 413 -14.06 33.26 -8.81
N ASN A 414 -14.56 34.42 -8.40
CA ASN A 414 -15.33 34.58 -7.16
C ASN A 414 -14.64 33.99 -5.91
N ASN A 415 -13.30 34.09 -5.87
CA ASN A 415 -12.46 33.61 -4.78
C ASN A 415 -12.48 32.08 -4.57
N ALA A 416 -12.77 31.31 -5.62
CA ALA A 416 -12.73 29.86 -5.63
C ALA A 416 -12.21 29.33 -6.98
N SER A 417 -11.71 28.09 -6.98
CA SER A 417 -11.38 27.36 -8.22
C SER A 417 -12.66 26.94 -8.94
N CYS A 418 -12.64 27.04 -10.26
CA CYS A 418 -13.73 26.62 -11.13
C CYS A 418 -13.18 25.86 -12.35
N PHE A 419 -13.98 24.98 -12.94
CA PHE A 419 -13.55 24.23 -14.13
C PHE A 419 -13.99 24.98 -15.40
N VAL A 420 -13.10 25.09 -16.39
CA VAL A 420 -13.38 25.71 -17.69
C VAL A 420 -13.79 24.64 -18.69
N THR A 421 -15.03 24.70 -19.16
CA THR A 421 -15.53 23.79 -20.19
C THR A 421 -15.15 24.34 -21.56
N LEU A 422 -14.07 23.83 -22.14
CA LEU A 422 -13.78 24.12 -23.54
C LEU A 422 -14.89 23.49 -24.41
N PRO A 423 -15.46 24.22 -25.38
CA PRO A 423 -16.45 23.65 -26.28
C PRO A 423 -15.81 22.51 -27.07
N VAL A 424 -16.24 21.27 -26.79
CA VAL A 424 -15.91 20.10 -27.60
C VAL A 424 -16.55 20.31 -28.98
N PRO A 425 -15.80 20.41 -30.09
CA PRO A 425 -16.39 20.44 -31.40
C PRO A 425 -17.00 19.07 -31.68
N SER A 426 -18.34 19.01 -31.71
CA SER A 426 -19.08 17.86 -32.20
C SER A 426 -18.92 17.76 -33.71
N GLY A 427 -18.29 16.70 -34.22
CA GLY A 427 -18.43 16.30 -35.62
C GLY A 427 -17.23 15.58 -36.23
N ASP A 428 -17.46 14.33 -36.61
CA ASP A 428 -16.64 13.53 -37.53
C ASP A 428 -16.30 14.30 -38.82
N GLY A 429 -15.02 14.33 -39.19
CA GLY A 429 -14.62 14.79 -40.53
C GLY A 429 -13.19 15.31 -40.62
N ILE A 430 -12.28 14.46 -41.08
CA ILE A 430 -10.94 14.85 -41.54
C ILE A 430 -11.12 15.76 -42.77
N GLY A 431 -10.83 17.06 -42.61
CA GLY A 431 -10.87 18.00 -43.73
C GLY A 431 -10.38 19.39 -43.37
N ASN A 432 -9.11 19.65 -43.67
CA ASN A 432 -8.47 20.96 -43.93
C ASN A 432 -9.16 22.21 -43.36
N MET A 433 -8.65 22.72 -42.23
CA MET A 433 -8.68 24.15 -41.94
C MET A 433 -7.27 24.64 -41.61
N ALA A 434 -6.75 25.46 -42.51
CA ALA A 434 -5.58 26.30 -42.29
C ALA A 434 -6.05 27.65 -41.71
N SER A 435 -5.21 28.16 -40.79
CA SER A 435 -4.98 29.55 -40.39
C SER A 435 -6.13 30.34 -39.75
N ASP A 436 -6.14 30.44 -38.41
CA ASP A 436 -5.69 31.69 -37.73
C ASP A 436 -5.42 31.48 -36.21
N SER A 437 -4.32 32.05 -35.69
CA SER A 437 -3.81 32.07 -34.28
C SER A 437 -3.37 30.74 -33.62
N SER A 438 -2.25 30.14 -34.02
CA SER A 438 -0.84 30.41 -33.61
C SER A 438 -0.37 29.77 -32.28
N ILE A 439 -0.61 28.47 -32.07
CA ILE A 439 0.27 27.68 -31.22
C ILE A 439 1.58 27.49 -32.00
N PRO A 440 2.74 27.92 -31.48
CA PRO A 440 4.00 27.79 -32.21
C PRO A 440 4.41 26.31 -32.31
N LEU A 441 4.96 25.92 -33.46
CA LEU A 441 5.58 24.60 -33.62
C LEU A 441 7.00 24.63 -33.05
N CYS A 442 7.40 23.53 -32.40
CA CYS A 442 8.80 23.39 -31.99
C CYS A 442 9.67 23.23 -33.23
N ILE A 443 10.83 23.86 -33.22
CA ILE A 443 11.84 23.73 -34.28
C ILE A 443 12.52 22.36 -34.15
N SER A 444 12.62 21.83 -32.93
CA SER A 444 13.28 20.55 -32.66
C SER A 444 12.37 19.50 -32.03
N GLY A 445 12.41 18.27 -32.56
CA GLY A 445 11.68 17.13 -31.99
C GLY A 445 12.23 16.59 -30.66
N ILE A 446 13.36 17.13 -30.18
CA ILE A 446 13.87 16.89 -28.81
C ILE A 446 13.32 17.88 -27.77
N ALA A 447 12.53 18.87 -28.18
CA ALA A 447 11.87 19.79 -27.25
C ALA A 447 10.78 19.10 -26.40
N ASP A 448 10.27 17.97 -26.88
CA ASP A 448 9.30 17.07 -26.25
C ASP A 448 10.04 15.86 -25.65
N SER A 449 10.63 16.07 -24.47
CA SER A 449 11.48 15.06 -23.81
C SER A 449 10.70 13.89 -23.19
N ASP A 450 9.40 14.06 -22.99
CA ASP A 450 8.48 13.10 -22.36
C ASP A 450 7.51 12.44 -23.36
N GLY A 451 7.43 12.94 -24.60
CA GLY A 451 6.75 12.31 -25.73
C GLY A 451 5.24 12.60 -25.81
N ASP A 452 4.76 13.63 -25.13
CA ASP A 452 3.32 13.94 -25.01
C ASP A 452 2.77 14.77 -26.20
N GLY A 453 3.66 15.23 -27.09
CA GLY A 453 3.34 16.07 -28.25
C GLY A 453 3.55 17.57 -28.03
N TRP A 454 3.98 17.98 -26.84
CA TRP A 454 4.33 19.35 -26.48
C TRP A 454 5.80 19.45 -26.10
N GLY A 455 6.43 20.57 -26.46
CA GLY A 455 7.81 20.83 -26.11
C GLY A 455 8.04 22.23 -25.60
N TRP A 456 9.21 22.45 -24.98
CA TRP A 456 9.63 23.76 -24.51
C TRP A 456 10.86 24.23 -25.29
N GLU A 457 10.69 25.25 -26.15
CA GLU A 457 11.77 25.79 -26.97
C GLU A 457 11.63 27.30 -27.17
N GLY A 458 12.75 28.04 -27.12
CA GLY A 458 12.73 29.48 -27.33
C GLY A 458 11.91 30.25 -26.26
N ASN A 459 11.89 29.73 -25.03
CA ASN A 459 11.21 30.33 -23.87
C ASN A 459 9.68 30.40 -23.99
N ARG A 460 9.07 29.42 -24.66
CA ARG A 460 7.62 29.25 -24.83
C ARG A 460 7.27 27.78 -25.04
N SER A 461 6.04 27.39 -24.71
CA SER A 461 5.49 26.09 -25.10
C SER A 461 5.24 26.05 -26.60
N CYS A 462 5.51 24.92 -27.23
CA CYS A 462 5.29 24.68 -28.64
C CYS A 462 4.77 23.25 -28.88
N VAL A 463 4.06 23.03 -29.99
CA VAL A 463 3.60 21.68 -30.37
C VAL A 463 4.66 21.02 -31.23
N VAL A 464 5.01 19.77 -30.90
CA VAL A 464 5.91 18.96 -31.74
C VAL A 464 5.08 18.30 -32.83
N ASP A 465 5.27 18.75 -34.07
CA ASP A 465 4.60 18.15 -35.23
C ASP A 465 5.07 16.69 -35.40
N LYS A 466 4.15 15.74 -35.18
CA LYS A 466 4.43 14.31 -35.37
C LYS A 466 4.81 13.98 -36.83
N GLN A 467 4.53 14.86 -37.79
CA GLN A 467 4.94 14.70 -39.19
C GLN A 467 6.37 15.18 -39.48
N SER A 468 6.96 16.05 -38.65
CA SER A 468 8.32 16.58 -38.91
C SER A 468 9.45 15.61 -38.49
N LYS A 469 9.14 14.52 -37.77
CA LYS A 469 10.09 13.40 -37.55
C LYS A 469 10.46 12.63 -38.84
N ALA A 470 9.83 12.91 -39.98
CA ALA A 470 10.14 12.24 -41.26
C ALA A 470 11.15 12.99 -42.14
N LEU A 471 11.53 14.22 -41.82
CA LEU A 471 12.36 15.05 -42.69
C LEU A 471 13.37 15.87 -41.89
N GLU A 472 14.33 15.20 -41.26
CA GLU A 472 15.74 15.63 -41.19
C GLU A 472 16.53 14.68 -40.28
N GLY A 473 17.47 13.94 -40.87
CA GLY A 473 18.48 13.17 -40.14
C GLY A 473 18.41 11.67 -40.39
N GLY A 474 19.20 11.19 -41.35
CA GLY A 474 19.30 9.78 -41.72
C GLY A 474 19.59 8.87 -40.53
N SER A 475 18.71 7.89 -40.34
CA SER A 475 18.93 6.71 -39.51
C SER A 475 18.12 5.59 -40.16
N GLU A 476 18.77 4.46 -40.38
CA GLU A 476 18.20 3.28 -41.02
C GLU A 476 16.84 2.94 -40.40
N SER A 477 15.83 2.87 -41.27
CA SER A 477 14.47 2.43 -40.93
C SER A 477 14.55 1.06 -40.25
N PHE A 478 14.31 1.03 -38.94
CA PHE A 478 14.09 -0.20 -38.20
C PHE A 478 12.71 -0.74 -38.60
N MET A 479 12.64 -1.38 -39.77
CA MET A 479 11.46 -2.17 -40.14
C MET A 479 11.41 -3.39 -39.22
N ILE A 480 10.46 -3.40 -38.29
CA ILE A 480 10.11 -4.61 -37.55
C ILE A 480 9.46 -5.56 -38.56
N PRO A 481 10.04 -6.74 -38.82
CA PRO A 481 9.50 -7.68 -39.80
C PRO A 481 8.18 -8.26 -39.29
N TYR A 482 7.26 -8.59 -40.21
CA TYR A 482 6.11 -9.44 -39.88
C TYR A 482 6.57 -10.89 -39.72
N CYS A 483 5.92 -11.64 -38.82
CA CYS A 483 6.17 -13.07 -38.68
C CYS A 483 5.75 -13.80 -39.97
N GLU A 484 6.52 -14.80 -40.38
CA GLU A 484 6.18 -15.67 -41.51
C GLU A 484 5.08 -16.67 -41.12
N MET A 485 4.98 -17.03 -39.84
CA MET A 485 4.00 -17.99 -39.31
C MET A 485 3.06 -17.33 -38.29
N ASN A 486 1.75 -17.57 -38.45
CA ASN A 486 0.73 -17.02 -37.55
C ASN A 486 0.73 -17.65 -36.14
N TYR A 487 1.52 -18.70 -35.91
CA TYR A 487 1.63 -19.38 -34.61
C TYR A 487 2.87 -18.96 -33.81
N SER A 488 3.66 -18.01 -34.32
CA SER A 488 4.87 -17.51 -33.65
C SER A 488 4.56 -16.65 -32.43
N ASP A 489 3.30 -16.23 -32.30
CA ASP A 489 2.70 -15.61 -31.12
C ASP A 489 1.99 -16.69 -30.29
N THR A 490 2.72 -17.28 -29.33
CA THR A 490 2.23 -18.40 -28.50
C THR A 490 1.31 -17.96 -27.36
N ASP A 491 1.31 -16.68 -27.03
CA ASP A 491 0.59 -16.07 -25.91
C ASP A 491 -0.52 -15.10 -26.33
N GLY A 492 -0.65 -14.80 -27.63
CA GLY A 492 -1.73 -14.03 -28.24
C GLY A 492 -1.57 -12.52 -28.06
N ASP A 493 -0.36 -12.00 -27.87
CA ASP A 493 -0.09 -10.58 -27.58
C ASP A 493 0.18 -9.73 -28.84
N GLY A 494 0.19 -10.35 -30.02
CA GLY A 494 0.46 -9.72 -31.31
C GLY A 494 1.94 -9.74 -31.72
N TRP A 495 2.83 -10.29 -30.90
CA TRP A 495 4.26 -10.42 -31.18
C TRP A 495 4.69 -11.88 -31.26
N GLY A 496 5.56 -12.18 -32.22
CA GLY A 496 6.17 -13.50 -32.35
C GLY A 496 7.68 -13.44 -32.33
N TRP A 497 8.32 -14.61 -32.19
CA TRP A 497 9.77 -14.76 -32.25
C TRP A 497 10.18 -15.71 -33.38
N GLU A 498 10.81 -15.17 -34.42
CA GLU A 498 11.30 -15.93 -35.57
C GLU A 498 12.71 -15.49 -35.97
N LYS A 499 13.53 -16.43 -36.45
CA LYS A 499 14.88 -16.15 -36.99
C LYS A 499 15.77 -15.31 -36.04
N ASN A 500 15.66 -15.56 -34.73
CA ASN A 500 16.38 -14.83 -33.66
C ASN A 500 16.03 -13.33 -33.56
N SER A 501 14.82 -12.94 -33.94
CA SER A 501 14.32 -11.56 -33.81
C SER A 501 12.82 -11.54 -33.49
N SER A 502 12.37 -10.48 -32.82
CA SER A 502 10.94 -10.19 -32.66
C SER A 502 10.32 -9.82 -34.01
N CYS A 503 9.11 -10.30 -34.25
CA CYS A 503 8.32 -10.01 -35.43
C CYS A 503 6.86 -9.70 -35.04
N LEU A 504 6.15 -8.96 -35.87
CA LEU A 504 4.73 -8.64 -35.65
C LEU A 504 3.85 -9.72 -36.30
N VAL A 505 2.92 -10.33 -35.56
CA VAL A 505 1.95 -11.28 -36.15
C VAL A 505 0.85 -10.52 -36.89
N LYS A 506 0.46 -11.02 -38.08
CA LYS A 506 -0.56 -10.38 -38.94
C LYS A 506 -1.98 -10.75 -38.59
#